data_AF-A0A1I6UTZ4-F1
#
_entry.id   AF-A0A1I6UTZ4-F1
#
_cell.length_a   1.000
_cell.length_b   1.000
_cell.length_c   1.000
_cell.angle_alpha   90.00
_cell.angle_beta   90.00
_cell.angle_gamma   90.00
#
_symmetry.space_group_name_H-M   'P 1'
#
loop_
_entity.id
_entity.type
_entity.pdbx_description
1 polymer ?
#
loop_
_entity_poly.entity_id
_entity_poly.type
_entity_poly.pdbx_seq_one_letter_code
_entity_poly.pdbx_strand_id
1 'polypeptide(L)' 'MTTQGVSTHWLRHTTLTWVERNHGYAIARAYAGHTTTNSDTGTTAAYTRAGMTEIATALATLTGEPHPLATSRTG' A
#
# COMPACT_ATOMS: atom_id res chain seq x y z
N MET A 1 5.12 -28.83 -17.42
CA MET A 1 5.27 -27.75 -16.43
C MET A 1 4.18 -26.73 -16.72
N THR A 2 3.17 -26.59 -15.87
CA THR A 2 2.10 -25.62 -16.08
C THR A 2 2.55 -24.25 -15.59
N THR A 3 2.68 -23.29 -16.52
CA THR A 3 2.79 -21.87 -16.14
C THR A 3 1.45 -21.48 -15.54
N GLN A 4 1.42 -21.23 -14.23
CA GLN A 4 0.19 -21.02 -13.45
C GLN A 4 -0.54 -19.68 -13.75
N GLY A 5 -0.36 -19.11 -14.94
CA GLY A 5 -0.93 -17.80 -15.33
C GLY A 5 -0.40 -16.62 -14.51
N VAL A 6 0.65 -16.82 -13.71
CA VAL A 6 1.24 -15.79 -12.85
C VAL A 6 2.03 -14.82 -13.70
N SER A 7 1.62 -13.55 -13.69
CA SER A 7 2.31 -12.43 -14.33
C SER A 7 2.60 -11.32 -13.30
N THR A 8 3.49 -10.39 -13.62
CA THR A 8 3.78 -9.23 -12.76
C THR A 8 2.54 -8.38 -12.50
N HIS A 9 1.67 -8.23 -13.51
CA HIS A 9 0.41 -7.51 -13.36
C HIS A 9 -0.54 -8.23 -12.38
N TRP A 10 -0.65 -9.55 -12.51
CA TRP A 10 -1.44 -10.38 -11.59
C TRP A 10 -0.94 -10.28 -10.14
N LEU A 11 0.38 -10.33 -9.93
CA LEU A 11 0.98 -10.15 -8.60
C LEU A 11 0.65 -8.78 -8.01
N ARG A 12 0.89 -7.70 -8.77
CA ARG A 12 0.58 -6.33 -8.34
C ARG A 12 -0.89 -6.18 -7.96
N HIS A 13 -1.80 -6.65 -8.81
CA HIS A 13 -3.23 -6.55 -8.57
C HIS A 13 -3.64 -7.32 -7.31
N THR A 14 -3.10 -8.53 -7.12
CA THR A 14 -3.39 -9.38 -5.96
C THR A 14 -2.90 -8.72 -4.67
N THR A 15 -1.68 -8.19 -4.65
CA THR A 15 -1.14 -7.47 -3.49
C THR A 15 -1.98 -6.23 -3.16
N LEU A 16 -2.33 -5.41 -4.16
CA LEU A 16 -3.13 -4.20 -3.91
C LEU A 16 -4.54 -4.51 -3.43
N THR A 17 -5.19 -5.53 -3.99
CA THR A 17 -6.52 -5.98 -3.56
C THR A 17 -6.48 -6.44 -2.10
N TRP A 18 -5.43 -7.16 -1.71
CA TRP A 18 -5.28 -7.59 -0.32
C TRP A 18 -5.08 -6.39 0.62
N VAL A 19 -4.20 -5.45 0.27
CA VAL A 19 -3.94 -4.25 1.09
C VAL A 19 -5.21 -3.41 1.23
N GLU A 20 -5.97 -3.23 0.16
CA GLU A 20 -7.23 -2.46 0.18
C GLU A 20 -8.26 -3.07 1.15
N ARG A 21 -8.40 -4.39 1.15
CA ARG A 21 -9.37 -5.09 2.01
C ARG A 21 -8.98 -5.07 3.49
N ASN A 22 -7.69 -5.08 3.82
CA ASN A 22 -7.21 -5.17 5.20
C ASN A 22 -6.89 -3.80 5.82
N HIS A 23 -6.40 -2.86 5.01
CA HIS A 23 -5.89 -1.57 5.46
C HIS A 23 -6.62 -0.38 4.82
N GLY A 24 -7.50 -0.62 3.85
CA GLY A 24 -8.30 0.42 3.22
C GLY A 24 -7.63 1.04 1.99
N TYR A 25 -8.46 1.76 1.23
CA TYR A 25 -8.11 2.30 -0.08
C TYR A 25 -6.97 3.34 -0.03
N ALA A 26 -6.92 4.16 1.03
CA ALA A 26 -5.90 5.18 1.19
C ALA A 26 -4.48 4.63 1.36
N ILE A 27 -4.36 3.45 1.99
CA ILE A 27 -3.09 2.73 2.13
C ILE A 27 -2.76 2.01 0.82
N ALA A 28 -3.74 1.35 0.19
CA ALA A 28 -3.55 0.66 -1.10
C ALA A 28 -3.06 1.60 -2.22
N ARG A 29 -3.64 2.80 -2.36
CA ARG A 29 -3.19 3.80 -3.36
C ARG A 29 -1.75 4.25 -3.11
N ALA A 30 -1.35 4.45 -1.85
CA ALA A 30 0.00 4.88 -1.50
C ALA A 30 1.01 3.73 -1.68
N TYR A 31 0.63 2.52 -1.28
CA TYR A 31 1.39 1.27 -1.48
C TYR A 31 1.66 1.01 -2.98
N ALA A 32 0.74 1.39 -3.85
CA ALA A 32 0.88 1.28 -5.30
C ALA A 32 1.97 2.20 -5.90
N GLY A 33 2.60 3.06 -5.10
CA GLY A 33 3.56 4.08 -5.53
C GLY A 33 2.91 5.36 -6.04
N HIS A 34 1.58 5.53 -5.85
CA HIS A 34 0.87 6.74 -6.26
C HIS A 34 1.11 7.85 -5.22
N THR A 35 2.32 8.39 -5.19
CA THR A 35 2.58 9.64 -4.47
C THR A 35 1.93 10.76 -5.25
N THR A 36 1.13 11.61 -4.61
CA THR A 36 0.56 12.81 -5.23
C THR A 36 1.69 13.75 -5.67
N THR A 37 2.22 13.55 -6.88
CA THR A 37 3.09 14.50 -7.55
C THR A 37 2.20 15.59 -8.13
N ASN A 38 1.95 16.62 -7.34
CA ASN A 38 1.66 18.02 -7.69
C ASN A 38 1.12 18.39 -9.09
N SER A 39 0.25 17.60 -9.74
CA SER A 39 -0.32 18.02 -11.03
C SER A 39 -1.80 17.72 -11.23
N ASP A 40 -2.42 16.81 -10.46
CA ASP A 40 -3.86 16.53 -10.57
C ASP A 40 -4.43 16.12 -9.22
N THR A 41 -4.58 17.08 -8.30
CA THR A 41 -5.26 16.82 -7.03
C THR A 41 -6.33 17.86 -6.82
N GLY A 42 -7.56 17.49 -7.18
CA GLY A 42 -8.76 18.13 -6.66
C GLY A 42 -8.64 18.22 -5.14
N THR A 43 -8.92 19.41 -4.62
CA THR A 43 -8.66 19.96 -3.28
C THR A 43 -9.10 19.07 -2.09
N THR A 44 -9.77 17.96 -2.33
CA THR A 44 -10.28 17.01 -1.32
C THR A 44 -9.37 15.80 -1.07
N ALA A 45 -8.40 15.48 -1.94
CA ALA A 45 -7.54 14.29 -1.74
C ALA A 45 -6.39 14.50 -0.74
N ALA A 46 -6.22 15.73 -0.24
CA ALA A 46 -5.15 16.13 0.66
C ALA A 46 -5.31 15.61 2.11
N TYR A 47 -6.53 15.21 2.52
CA TYR A 47 -6.81 14.78 3.89
C TYR A 47 -6.74 13.26 4.12
N THR A 48 -6.51 12.46 3.07
CA THR A 48 -6.50 10.99 3.16
C THR A 48 -5.25 10.43 2.50
N ARG A 49 -4.09 10.86 3.00
CA ARG A 49 -2.79 10.32 2.60
C ARG A 49 -2.34 9.34 3.68
N ALA A 50 -2.23 8.06 3.32
CA ALA A 50 -1.58 7.10 4.18
C ALA A 50 -0.12 7.51 4.41
N GLY A 51 0.30 7.54 5.67
CA GLY A 51 1.66 7.81 6.09
C GLY A 51 2.60 6.62 5.84
N MET A 52 3.91 6.89 5.89
CA MET A 52 4.95 5.88 5.72
C MET A 52 4.81 4.71 6.73
N THR A 53 4.42 5.01 7.97
CA THR A 53 4.18 4.02 9.04
C THR A 53 3.04 3.07 8.71
N GLU A 54 1.96 3.57 8.09
CA GLU A 54 0.80 2.76 7.71
C GLU A 54 1.12 1.82 6.56
N ILE A 55 1.89 2.29 5.58
CA ILE A 55 2.41 1.46 4.48
C ILE A 55 3.37 0.39 5.02
N ALA A 56 4.27 0.76 5.93
CA ALA A 56 5.19 -0.17 6.59
C ALA A 56 4.45 -1.24 7.40
N THR A 57 3.33 -0.88 8.04
CA THR A 57 2.48 -1.81 8.79
C THR A 57 1.78 -2.79 7.85
N ALA A 58 1.24 -2.31 6.72
CA ALA A 58 0.62 -3.16 5.71
C ALA A 58 1.64 -4.15 5.11
N LEU A 59 2.87 -3.69 4.86
CA LEU A 59 3.97 -4.54 4.38
C LEU A 59 4.38 -5.59 5.43
N ALA A 60 4.52 -5.20 6.70
CA ALA A 60 4.84 -6.11 7.79
C ALA A 60 3.77 -7.20 7.94
N THR A 61 2.49 -6.81 7.86
CA THR A 61 1.37 -7.76 7.96
C THR A 61 1.32 -8.72 6.77
N LEU A 62 1.57 -8.21 5.55
CA LEU A 62 1.57 -9.04 4.34
C LEU A 62 2.72 -10.07 4.33
N THR A 63 3.88 -9.72 4.88
CA THR A 63 5.08 -10.56 4.87
C THR A 63 5.25 -11.41 6.12
N GLY A 64 4.59 -11.04 7.22
CA GLY A 64 4.80 -11.64 8.55
C GLY A 64 6.09 -11.17 9.24
N GLU A 65 6.87 -10.29 8.59
CA GLU A 65 8.15 -9.82 9.11
C GLU A 65 8.02 -8.43 9.75
N PRO A 66 8.61 -8.21 10.94
CA PRO A 66 8.54 -6.92 11.61
C PRO A 66 9.27 -5.84 10.79
N HIS A 67 8.58 -4.73 10.53
CA HIS A 67 9.16 -3.60 9.80
C HIS A 67 9.57 -2.48 10.76
N PRO A 68 10.82 -1.96 10.69
CA PRO A 68 11.32 -0.95 11.65
C PRO A 68 10.47 0.33 11.67
N LEU A 69 9.93 0.72 10.51
CA LEU A 69 9.03 1.89 10.39
C LEU A 69 7.58 1.62 10.81
N ALA A 70 7.16 0.37 11.05
CA ALA A 70 5.79 0.07 11.48
C ALA A 70 5.56 0.40 12.97
N THR A 71 6.63 0.39 13.78
CA THR A 71 6.59 0.70 15.22
C THR A 71 6.79 2.19 15.51
N SER A 72 7.08 3.00 14.50
CA SER A 72 7.26 4.46 14.62
C SER A 72 5.91 5.17 14.78
N ARG A 73 5.16 4.86 15.84
CA ARG A 73 4.20 5.77 16.45
C ARG A 73 4.95 6.50 17.57
N THR A 74 5.68 7.54 17.19
CA THR A 74 6.24 8.49 18.14
C THR A 74 5.09 9.32 18.70
N GLY A 75 4.76 9.10 19.98
CA GLY A 75 3.88 9.97 20.79
C GLY A 75 2.42 9.54 20.83
#